data_AF-A0A101H6B7-F1
#
_entry.id   AF-A0A101H6B7-F1
#
_cell.length_a   1.000
_cell.length_b   1.000
_cell.length_c   1.000
_cell.angle_alpha   90.00
_cell.angle_beta   90.00
_cell.angle_gamma   90.00
#
_symmetry.space_group_name_H-M   'P 1'
#
loop_
_entity.id
_entity.type
_entity.pdbx_description
1 polymer ?
#
loop_
_entity_poly.entity_id
_entity_poly.type
_entity_poly.pdbx_seq_one_letter_code
_entity_poly.pdbx_strand_id
1 'polypeptide(L)'
;MRCREGGAKLPYFHDSNVLIGYYFHSADNWGRAATSVFDDPERNYSSTFVWGECFGIESGGRCATIRKNIVREFRRAIATIKRVPSVDVLETEVVRWRIRGIILQAITEAGRDAVTTIGLLEQVKTCYEQECSQRLARLENPSVLSLHHRQTAYTELYHGLDAIDDPDDIEVVLDAHDLALSVSGLVFWTGDGAHIMQNRDMVLKMTGFGDVRYLGDVST
;
A
#
# COMPACT_ATOMS: atom_id res chain seq x y z
N MET A 1 -18.09 0.82 16.03
CA MET A 1 -17.18 0.05 16.91
C MET A 1 -17.98 -1.09 17.55
N ARG A 2 -17.88 -2.31 17.01
CA ARG A 2 -18.47 -3.50 17.64
C ARG A 2 -17.30 -4.27 18.26
N CYS A 3 -17.26 -4.33 19.58
CA CYS A 3 -16.38 -5.23 20.32
C CYS A 3 -16.76 -6.67 19.92
N ARG A 4 -15.85 -7.39 19.26
CA ARG A 4 -15.98 -8.85 19.10
C ARG A 4 -15.38 -9.50 20.34
N GLU A 5 -16.21 -9.69 21.37
CA GLU A 5 -15.87 -10.61 22.45
C GLU A 5 -15.88 -12.04 21.89
N GLY A 6 -14.74 -12.73 21.96
CA GLY A 6 -14.59 -14.15 21.59
C GLY A 6 -14.36 -14.46 20.11
N GLY A 7 -14.06 -13.48 19.26
CA GLY A 7 -13.68 -13.73 17.87
C GLY A 7 -12.32 -14.41 17.77
N ALA A 8 -12.22 -15.50 17.00
CA ALA A 8 -10.92 -16.06 16.63
C ALA A 8 -10.05 -14.93 16.06
N LYS A 9 -8.84 -14.76 16.58
CA LYS A 9 -7.86 -13.83 16.00
C LYS A 9 -7.65 -14.20 14.54
N LEU A 10 -7.73 -13.21 13.67
CA LEU A 10 -7.50 -13.35 12.24
C LEU A 10 -6.16 -12.68 11.89
N PRO A 11 -5.02 -13.34 12.09
CA PRO A 11 -3.73 -12.77 11.71
C PRO A 11 -3.71 -12.46 10.21
N TYR A 12 -3.12 -11.34 9.83
CA TYR A 12 -3.11 -10.83 8.47
C TYR A 12 -1.75 -11.02 7.81
N PHE A 13 -1.76 -11.50 6.57
CA PHE A 13 -0.61 -11.42 5.68
C PHE A 13 -0.85 -10.33 4.64
N HIS A 14 0.09 -9.41 4.51
CA HIS A 14 -0.01 -8.22 3.67
C HIS A 14 0.85 -8.35 2.42
N ASP A 15 0.20 -8.26 1.27
CA ASP A 15 0.84 -8.10 -0.04
C ASP A 15 1.43 -6.67 -0.22
N SER A 16 2.24 -6.48 -1.27
CA SER A 16 2.92 -5.23 -1.62
C SER A 16 1.95 -4.06 -1.75
N ASN A 17 0.77 -4.29 -2.33
CA ASN A 17 -0.29 -3.28 -2.46
C ASN A 17 -0.74 -2.72 -1.09
N VAL A 18 -0.80 -3.57 -0.07
CA VAL A 18 -1.16 -3.15 1.29
C VAL A 18 -0.03 -2.32 1.90
N LEU A 19 1.22 -2.77 1.80
CA LEU A 19 2.36 -2.04 2.37
C LEU A 19 2.58 -0.68 1.68
N ILE A 20 2.51 -0.64 0.34
CA ILE A 20 2.62 0.59 -0.46
C ILE A 20 1.46 1.54 -0.16
N GLY A 21 0.24 1.01 -0.13
CA GLY A 21 -0.94 1.79 0.24
C GLY A 21 -0.81 2.39 1.64
N TYR A 22 -0.45 1.57 2.63
CA TYR A 22 -0.20 2.03 4.00
C TYR A 22 0.86 3.12 4.02
N TYR A 23 1.99 2.91 3.35
CA TYR A 23 3.13 3.82 3.35
C TYR A 23 2.81 5.20 2.78
N PHE A 24 2.06 5.25 1.68
CA PHE A 24 1.74 6.50 0.98
C PHE A 24 0.40 7.13 1.36
N HIS A 25 -0.48 6.39 2.02
CA HIS A 25 -1.78 6.80 2.56
C HIS A 25 -2.56 7.80 1.68
N SER A 26 -2.35 9.09 1.87
CA SER A 26 -3.01 10.18 1.15
C SER A 26 -2.67 10.25 -0.35
N ALA A 27 -1.58 9.62 -0.78
CA ALA A 27 -1.06 9.66 -2.16
C ALA A 27 -1.13 8.31 -2.90
N ASP A 28 -1.86 7.34 -2.36
CA ASP A 28 -2.10 6.05 -3.03
C ASP A 28 -3.60 5.71 -3.04
N ASN A 29 -4.05 5.07 -4.12
CA ASN A 29 -5.46 4.72 -4.30
C ASN A 29 -5.94 3.73 -3.22
N TRP A 30 -5.04 2.88 -2.71
CA TRP A 30 -5.35 1.95 -1.64
C TRP A 30 -5.13 2.53 -0.25
N GLY A 31 -4.63 3.76 -0.13
CA GLY A 31 -4.02 4.18 1.13
C GLY A 31 -4.94 4.26 2.34
N ARG A 32 -6.22 4.60 2.14
CA ARG A 32 -7.23 4.52 3.22
C ARG A 32 -7.57 3.07 3.60
N ALA A 33 -7.84 2.22 2.61
CA ALA A 33 -8.17 0.81 2.82
C ALA A 33 -7.02 0.06 3.50
N ALA A 34 -5.81 0.23 2.96
CA ALA A 34 -4.59 -0.35 3.50
C ALA A 34 -4.30 0.15 4.93
N THR A 35 -4.56 1.43 5.23
CA THR A 35 -4.44 1.94 6.61
C THR A 35 -5.46 1.31 7.54
N SER A 36 -6.71 1.20 7.12
CA SER A 36 -7.75 0.54 7.94
C SER A 36 -7.44 -0.92 8.22
N VAL A 37 -6.87 -1.64 7.24
CA VAL A 37 -6.48 -3.06 7.40
C VAL A 37 -5.25 -3.20 8.28
N PHE A 38 -4.24 -2.35 8.08
CA PHE A 38 -2.98 -2.43 8.83
C PHE A 38 -3.11 -1.98 10.30
N ASP A 39 -3.99 -1.00 10.57
CA ASP A 39 -4.27 -0.51 11.93
C ASP A 39 -5.31 -1.36 12.68
N ASP A 40 -5.86 -2.40 12.05
CA ASP A 40 -6.64 -3.42 12.74
C ASP A 40 -5.77 -4.07 13.85
N PRO A 41 -6.31 -4.34 15.05
CA PRO A 41 -5.56 -4.93 16.16
C PRO A 41 -5.03 -6.36 15.92
N GLU A 42 -5.38 -6.99 14.80
CA GLU A 42 -4.82 -8.27 14.41
C GLU A 42 -3.30 -8.23 14.15
N ARG A 43 -2.66 -9.39 14.24
CA ARG A 43 -1.22 -9.49 13.99
C ARG A 43 -0.92 -9.33 12.50
N ASN A 44 0.01 -8.45 12.18
CA ASN A 44 0.41 -8.17 10.80
C ASN A 44 1.70 -8.92 10.43
N TYR A 45 1.64 -9.62 9.31
CA TYR A 45 2.73 -10.32 8.68
C TYR A 45 2.89 -9.86 7.23
N SER A 46 4.09 -10.01 6.69
CA SER A 46 4.36 -9.94 5.24
C SER A 46 5.60 -10.81 4.98
N SER A 47 6.12 -10.88 3.76
CA SER A 47 7.36 -11.62 3.49
C SER A 47 8.56 -10.72 3.25
N THR A 48 9.75 -11.30 3.41
CA THR A 48 11.00 -10.65 3.00
C THR A 48 11.03 -10.34 1.51
N PHE A 49 10.33 -11.12 0.68
CA PHE A 49 10.18 -10.87 -0.75
C PHE A 49 9.35 -9.61 -1.02
N VAL A 50 8.15 -9.52 -0.43
CA VAL A 50 7.29 -8.33 -0.52
C VAL A 50 8.00 -7.08 0.02
N TRP A 51 8.71 -7.21 1.14
CA TRP A 51 9.52 -6.13 1.69
C TRP A 51 10.60 -5.67 0.70
N GLY A 52 11.31 -6.61 0.08
CA GLY A 52 12.33 -6.34 -0.93
C GLY A 52 11.79 -5.59 -2.15
N GLU A 53 10.61 -5.97 -2.65
CA GLU A 53 9.95 -5.25 -3.75
C GLU A 53 9.58 -3.81 -3.34
N CYS A 54 8.97 -3.66 -2.17
CA CYS A 54 8.47 -2.37 -1.69
C CYS A 54 9.60 -1.39 -1.37
N PHE A 55 10.57 -1.82 -0.55
CA PHE A 55 11.56 -0.93 0.09
C PHE A 55 13.00 -1.17 -0.39
N GLY A 56 13.26 -2.31 -1.03
CA GLY A 56 14.60 -2.74 -1.44
C GLY A 56 15.36 -3.43 -0.31
N ILE A 57 16.35 -4.25 -0.68
CA ILE A 57 17.24 -4.94 0.28
C ILE A 57 18.46 -4.07 0.60
N GLU A 58 18.97 -3.28 -0.36
CA GLU A 58 20.16 -2.42 -0.19
C GLU A 58 19.95 -0.97 -0.66
N SER A 59 19.18 -0.74 -1.73
CA SER A 59 18.58 0.54 -2.11
C SER A 59 17.57 0.35 -3.26
N GLY A 60 16.59 1.24 -3.40
CA GLY A 60 15.86 1.36 -4.67
C GLY A 60 14.56 0.56 -4.84
N GLY A 61 13.83 0.23 -3.77
CA GLY A 61 12.49 -0.36 -3.88
C GLY A 61 11.45 0.54 -4.56
N ARG A 62 10.28 -0.02 -4.89
CA ARG A 62 9.17 0.67 -5.55
C ARG A 62 8.74 1.94 -4.80
N CYS A 63 8.75 1.92 -3.47
CA CYS A 63 8.46 3.07 -2.61
C CYS A 63 9.45 4.22 -2.80
N ALA A 64 10.74 3.96 -3.00
CA ALA A 64 11.71 5.03 -3.24
C ALA A 64 11.41 5.78 -4.55
N THR A 65 11.06 5.03 -5.61
CA THR A 65 10.70 5.60 -6.91
C THR A 65 9.40 6.40 -6.84
N ILE A 66 8.35 5.84 -6.23
CA ILE A 66 7.06 6.53 -6.07
C ILE A 66 7.24 7.80 -5.22
N ARG A 67 7.95 7.73 -4.09
CA ARG A 67 8.22 8.90 -3.24
C ARG A 67 8.94 10.01 -4.00
N LYS A 68 9.97 9.68 -4.79
CA LYS A 68 10.69 10.65 -5.62
C LYS A 68 9.77 11.33 -6.64
N ASN A 69 8.87 10.56 -7.26
CA ASN A 69 7.89 11.10 -8.21
C ASN A 69 6.90 12.05 -7.53
N ILE A 70 6.35 11.67 -6.38
CA ILE A 70 5.42 12.51 -5.60
C ILE A 70 6.09 13.83 -5.17
N VAL A 71 7.30 13.76 -4.60
CA VAL A 71 8.04 14.97 -4.21
C VAL A 71 8.34 15.87 -5.40
N ARG A 72 8.63 15.29 -6.57
CA ARG A 72 8.81 16.03 -7.82
C ARG A 72 7.51 16.70 -8.27
N GLU A 73 6.37 16.03 -8.15
CA GLU A 73 5.05 16.61 -8.45
C GLU A 73 4.78 17.84 -7.58
N PHE A 74 5.00 17.77 -6.26
CA PHE A 74 4.88 18.96 -5.39
C PHE A 74 5.77 20.12 -5.84
N ARG A 75 7.06 19.85 -6.12
CA ARG A 75 8.01 20.88 -6.58
C ARG A 75 7.58 21.50 -7.91
N ARG A 76 7.06 20.67 -8.83
CA ARG A 76 6.57 21.11 -10.13
C ARG A 76 5.32 21.98 -9.98
N ALA A 77 4.38 21.61 -9.10
CA ALA A 77 3.19 22.43 -8.82
C ALA A 77 3.58 23.84 -8.33
N ILE A 78 4.47 23.91 -7.34
CA ILE A 78 4.97 25.18 -6.79
C ILE A 78 5.68 26.00 -7.87
N ALA A 79 6.53 25.37 -8.68
CA ALA A 79 7.23 26.04 -9.77
C ALA A 79 6.28 26.57 -10.86
N THR A 80 5.22 25.82 -11.19
CA THR A 80 4.19 26.25 -12.15
C THR A 80 3.51 27.54 -11.68
N ILE A 81 3.06 27.60 -10.42
CA ILE A 81 2.42 28.81 -9.86
C ILE A 81 3.42 29.97 -9.76
N LYS A 82 4.68 29.72 -9.37
CA LYS A 82 5.73 30.76 -9.31
C LYS A 82 6.04 31.36 -10.69
N ARG A 83 5.97 30.56 -11.76
CA ARG A 83 6.22 31.02 -13.14
C ARG A 83 5.01 31.76 -13.72
N VAL A 84 3.81 31.25 -13.47
CA VAL A 84 2.54 31.84 -13.92
C VAL A 84 1.63 31.90 -12.70
N PRO A 85 1.40 33.09 -12.11
CA PRO A 85 0.60 33.27 -10.90
C PRO A 85 -0.92 33.01 -11.09
N SER A 86 -1.27 31.80 -11.53
CA SER A 86 -2.64 31.31 -11.72
C SER A 86 -2.69 29.81 -11.41
N VAL A 87 -3.70 29.40 -10.64
CA VAL A 87 -3.97 28.00 -10.34
C VAL A 87 -4.65 27.26 -11.49
N ASP A 88 -5.26 27.96 -12.45
CA ASP A 88 -5.97 27.34 -13.59
C ASP A 88 -5.00 26.58 -14.51
N VAL A 89 -3.79 27.12 -14.69
CA VAL A 89 -2.70 26.47 -15.43
C VAL A 89 -2.28 25.18 -14.73
N LEU A 90 -2.18 25.22 -13.40
CA LEU A 90 -1.82 24.05 -12.60
C LEU A 90 -2.91 22.96 -12.69
N GLU A 91 -4.19 23.31 -12.56
CA GLU A 91 -5.32 22.36 -12.65
C GLU A 91 -5.31 21.58 -13.98
N THR A 92 -4.95 22.25 -15.07
CA THR A 92 -4.83 21.62 -16.39
C THR A 92 -3.64 20.66 -16.48
N GLU A 93 -2.54 20.98 -15.79
CA GLU A 93 -1.29 20.22 -15.83
C GLU A 93 -1.35 18.93 -14.98
N VAL A 94 -2.10 18.96 -13.88
CA VAL A 94 -2.09 17.90 -12.84
C VAL A 94 -3.05 16.75 -13.11
N VAL A 95 -3.77 16.76 -14.25
CA VAL A 95 -4.83 15.78 -14.56
C VAL A 95 -4.39 14.32 -14.38
N ARG A 96 -3.13 14.01 -14.70
CA ARG A 96 -2.55 12.65 -14.60
C ARG A 96 -1.60 12.45 -13.41
N TRP A 97 -1.48 13.46 -12.54
CA TRP A 97 -0.56 13.38 -11.41
C TRP A 97 -1.18 12.58 -10.29
N ARG A 98 -0.34 11.82 -9.58
CA ARG A 98 -0.78 10.99 -8.46
C ARG A 98 -1.35 11.85 -7.34
N ILE A 99 -0.75 13.01 -7.08
CA ILE A 99 -1.21 13.95 -6.03
C ILE A 99 -2.32 14.91 -6.48
N ARG A 100 -3.02 14.65 -7.60
CA ARG A 100 -4.06 15.56 -8.11
C ARG A 100 -5.09 15.95 -7.04
N GLY A 101 -5.63 14.96 -6.31
CA GLY A 101 -6.63 15.22 -5.26
C GLY A 101 -6.11 16.18 -4.18
N ILE A 102 -4.86 15.98 -3.76
CA ILE A 102 -4.17 16.84 -2.78
C ILE A 102 -4.01 18.26 -3.32
N ILE A 103 -3.62 18.42 -4.59
CA ILE A 103 -3.47 19.75 -5.21
C ILE A 103 -4.81 20.48 -5.30
N LEU A 104 -5.87 19.80 -5.75
CA LEU A 104 -7.19 20.42 -5.88
C LEU A 104 -7.77 20.82 -4.51
N GLN A 105 -7.52 20.02 -3.48
CA GLN A 105 -7.88 20.36 -2.12
C GLN A 105 -7.14 21.63 -1.66
N ALA A 106 -5.81 21.70 -1.84
CA ALA A 106 -5.03 22.88 -1.49
C ALA A 106 -5.49 24.15 -2.23
N ILE A 107 -5.83 24.04 -3.52
CA ILE A 107 -6.39 25.16 -4.31
C ILE A 107 -7.73 25.61 -3.72
N THR A 108 -8.59 24.67 -3.36
CA THR A 108 -9.91 24.96 -2.79
C THR A 108 -9.77 25.63 -1.42
N GLU A 109 -8.92 25.10 -0.55
CA GLU A 109 -8.64 25.64 0.79
C GLU A 109 -7.99 27.03 0.74
N ALA A 110 -7.15 27.29 -0.26
CA ALA A 110 -6.55 28.59 -0.52
C ALA A 110 -7.52 29.63 -1.11
N GLY A 111 -8.78 29.27 -1.39
CA GLY A 111 -9.71 30.15 -2.10
C GLY A 111 -9.24 30.51 -3.50
N ARG A 112 -8.46 29.62 -4.15
CA ARG A 112 -7.79 29.81 -5.44
C ARG A 112 -6.72 30.92 -5.47
N ASP A 113 -6.31 31.47 -4.31
CA ASP A 113 -5.19 32.41 -4.26
C ASP A 113 -3.86 31.71 -4.51
N ALA A 114 -3.07 32.24 -5.45
CA ALA A 114 -1.82 31.62 -5.89
C ALA A 114 -0.75 31.56 -4.77
N VAL A 115 -0.63 32.61 -3.95
CA VAL A 115 0.38 32.70 -2.89
C VAL A 115 0.02 31.77 -1.74
N THR A 116 -1.25 31.79 -1.31
CA THR A 116 -1.77 30.87 -0.29
C THR A 116 -1.67 29.42 -0.77
N THR A 117 -1.98 29.14 -2.04
CA THR A 117 -1.83 27.79 -2.60
C THR A 117 -0.38 27.30 -2.52
N ILE A 118 0.61 28.14 -2.85
CA ILE A 118 2.03 27.78 -2.70
C ILE A 118 2.35 27.43 -1.24
N GLY A 119 1.92 28.27 -0.29
CA GLY A 119 2.16 28.04 1.14
C GLY A 119 1.56 26.72 1.63
N LEU A 120 0.32 26.40 1.24
CA LEU A 120 -0.32 25.13 1.57
C LEU A 120 0.40 23.95 0.93
N LEU A 121 0.81 24.04 -0.34
CA LEU A 121 1.55 22.96 -1.00
C LEU A 121 2.91 22.69 -0.34
N GLU A 122 3.62 23.73 0.11
CA GLU A 122 4.89 23.59 0.85
C GLU A 122 4.67 22.92 2.22
N GLN A 123 3.61 23.30 2.93
CA GLN A 123 3.21 22.67 4.20
C GLN A 123 2.83 21.20 4.01
N VAL A 124 1.94 20.90 3.07
CA VAL A 124 1.46 19.54 2.78
C VAL A 124 2.61 18.65 2.33
N LYS A 125 3.52 19.14 1.48
CA LYS A 125 4.73 18.39 1.10
C LYS A 125 5.56 18.01 2.33
N THR A 126 5.74 18.94 3.25
CA THR A 126 6.51 18.72 4.48
C THR A 126 5.83 17.67 5.37
N CYS A 127 4.52 17.79 5.59
CA CYS A 127 3.73 16.81 6.33
C CYS A 127 3.79 15.41 5.68
N TYR A 128 3.69 15.34 4.36
CA TYR A 128 3.79 14.08 3.61
C TYR A 128 5.16 13.40 3.79
N GLU A 129 6.26 14.16 3.72
CA GLU A 129 7.62 13.62 3.94
C GLU A 129 7.81 13.10 5.38
N GLN A 130 7.23 13.78 6.37
CA GLN A 130 7.21 13.35 7.77
C GLN A 130 6.36 12.09 7.97
N GLU A 131 5.14 12.05 7.40
CA GLU A 131 4.24 10.91 7.49
C GLU A 131 4.87 9.65 6.87
N CYS A 132 5.48 9.78 5.68
CA CYS A 132 6.24 8.68 5.08
C CYS A 132 7.33 8.17 6.05
N SER A 133 8.07 9.08 6.68
CA SER A 133 9.16 8.69 7.59
C SER A 133 8.64 7.98 8.84
N GLN A 134 7.52 8.45 9.40
CA GLN A 134 6.85 7.82 10.55
C GLN A 134 6.28 6.44 10.21
N ARG A 135 5.62 6.31 9.05
CA ARG A 135 5.03 5.04 8.60
C ARG A 135 6.10 4.01 8.25
N LEU A 136 7.21 4.42 7.64
CA LEU A 136 8.35 3.52 7.43
C LEU A 136 8.90 3.01 8.76
N ALA A 137 9.17 3.89 9.73
CA ALA A 137 9.65 3.49 11.05
C ALA A 137 8.69 2.52 11.76
N ARG A 138 7.39 2.67 11.52
CA ARG A 138 6.37 1.74 12.03
C ARG A 138 6.38 0.39 11.30
N LEU A 139 6.54 0.38 9.97
CA LEU A 139 6.70 -0.85 9.17
C LEU A 139 7.99 -1.60 9.50
N GLU A 140 9.07 -0.89 9.82
CA GLU A 140 10.36 -1.47 10.23
C GLU A 140 10.33 -2.08 11.63
N ASN A 141 9.31 -1.77 12.45
CA ASN A 141 9.19 -2.29 13.79
C ASN A 141 8.68 -3.75 13.77
N PRO A 142 9.47 -4.75 14.19
CA PRO A 142 9.07 -6.16 14.12
C PRO A 142 7.88 -6.53 15.01
N SER A 143 7.61 -5.73 16.05
CA SER A 143 6.42 -5.89 16.90
C SER A 143 5.13 -5.42 16.23
N VAL A 144 5.25 -4.62 15.16
CA VAL A 144 4.12 -4.10 14.38
C VAL A 144 3.94 -4.90 13.09
N LEU A 145 5.02 -5.20 12.36
CA LEU A 145 5.01 -6.02 11.16
C LEU A 145 6.09 -7.11 11.26
N SER A 146 5.67 -8.37 11.28
CA SER A 146 6.60 -9.50 11.28
C SER A 146 6.87 -9.98 9.84
N LEU A 147 8.14 -9.96 9.43
CA LEU A 147 8.55 -10.44 8.11
C LEU A 147 8.84 -11.95 8.15
N HIS A 148 8.14 -12.69 7.29
CA HIS A 148 8.29 -14.12 7.11
C HIS A 148 9.27 -14.43 5.99
N HIS A 149 10.09 -15.45 6.18
CA HIS A 149 10.96 -16.00 5.15
C HIS A 149 10.56 -17.45 4.91
N ARG A 150 10.01 -17.70 3.72
CA ARG A 150 9.58 -19.03 3.30
C ARG A 150 10.73 -20.03 3.34
N GLN A 151 10.47 -21.22 3.89
CA GLN A 151 11.50 -22.27 4.03
C GLN A 151 11.40 -23.36 2.96
N THR A 152 10.23 -23.52 2.34
CA THR A 152 9.97 -24.58 1.36
C THR A 152 9.64 -24.00 0.00
N ALA A 153 10.12 -24.64 -1.08
CA ALA A 153 9.90 -24.14 -2.45
C ALA A 153 8.47 -24.37 -2.98
N TYR A 154 7.74 -25.37 -2.47
CA TYR A 154 6.37 -25.72 -2.88
C TYR A 154 6.16 -25.85 -4.40
N THR A 155 7.06 -26.54 -5.11
CA THR A 155 7.02 -26.68 -6.57
C THR A 155 5.68 -27.22 -7.10
N GLU A 156 5.05 -28.18 -6.41
CA GLU A 156 3.74 -28.70 -6.81
C GLU A 156 2.63 -27.66 -6.67
N LEU A 157 2.66 -26.86 -5.60
CA LEU A 157 1.69 -25.78 -5.38
C LEU A 157 1.90 -24.65 -6.39
N TYR A 158 3.16 -24.28 -6.68
CA TYR A 158 3.51 -23.30 -7.70
C TYR A 158 2.88 -23.67 -9.04
N HIS A 159 3.07 -24.91 -9.50
CA HIS A 159 2.48 -25.37 -10.76
C HIS A 159 0.96 -25.49 -10.72
N GLY A 160 0.37 -25.78 -9.56
CA GLY A 160 -1.07 -25.82 -9.41
C GLY A 160 -1.75 -24.45 -9.34
N LEU A 161 -0.99 -23.38 -9.13
CA LEU A 161 -1.45 -21.99 -9.15
C LEU A 161 -1.29 -21.32 -10.53
N ASP A 162 -1.18 -22.12 -11.60
CA ASP A 162 -0.90 -21.68 -12.98
C ASP A 162 -1.95 -20.73 -13.60
N ALA A 163 -3.16 -20.63 -13.02
CA ALA A 163 -4.16 -19.65 -13.42
C ALA A 163 -3.86 -18.21 -12.93
N ILE A 164 -2.86 -18.03 -12.07
CA ILE A 164 -2.30 -16.72 -11.71
C ILE A 164 -1.20 -16.41 -12.74
N ASP A 165 -1.48 -15.49 -13.66
CA ASP A 165 -0.59 -15.20 -14.80
C ASP A 165 0.71 -14.48 -14.41
N ASP A 166 0.79 -13.92 -13.21
CA ASP A 166 1.98 -13.24 -12.69
C ASP A 166 2.76 -14.16 -11.72
N PRO A 167 3.99 -14.59 -12.09
CA PRO A 167 4.84 -15.39 -11.23
C PRO A 167 5.15 -14.74 -9.88
N ASP A 168 5.26 -13.41 -9.82
CA ASP A 168 5.57 -12.71 -8.57
C ASP A 168 4.38 -12.81 -7.59
N ASP A 169 3.15 -12.76 -8.09
CA ASP A 169 1.94 -12.97 -7.28
C ASP A 169 1.89 -14.40 -6.71
N ILE A 170 2.32 -15.41 -7.48
CA ILE A 170 2.43 -16.79 -6.99
C ILE A 170 3.46 -16.87 -5.86
N GLU A 171 4.62 -16.24 -5.99
CA GLU A 171 5.66 -16.24 -4.95
C GLU A 171 5.13 -15.66 -3.62
N VAL A 172 4.36 -14.57 -3.68
CA VAL A 172 3.74 -13.96 -2.49
C VAL A 172 2.70 -14.90 -1.86
N VAL A 173 1.88 -15.58 -2.67
CA VAL A 173 0.92 -16.60 -2.19
C VAL A 173 1.66 -17.76 -1.51
N LEU A 174 2.78 -18.22 -2.06
CA LEU A 174 3.58 -19.29 -1.46
C LEU A 174 4.22 -18.88 -0.14
N ASP A 175 4.72 -17.64 -0.04
CA ASP A 175 5.26 -17.10 1.21
C ASP A 175 4.20 -17.06 2.32
N ALA A 176 3.00 -16.58 1.98
CA ALA A 176 1.88 -16.59 2.90
C ALA A 176 1.46 -18.02 3.27
N HIS A 177 1.47 -18.95 2.31
CA HIS A 177 1.09 -20.35 2.55
C HIS A 177 2.01 -21.01 3.58
N ASP A 178 3.33 -20.84 3.43
CA ASP A 178 4.34 -21.34 4.37
C ASP A 178 4.07 -20.84 5.79
N LEU A 179 3.74 -19.55 5.94
CA LEU A 179 3.36 -18.98 7.22
C LEU A 179 2.05 -19.59 7.76
N ALA A 180 1.04 -19.78 6.91
CA ALA A 180 -0.28 -20.30 7.28
C ALA A 180 -0.21 -21.72 7.87
N LEU A 181 0.83 -22.50 7.54
CA LEU A 181 1.06 -23.82 8.15
C LEU A 181 1.38 -23.72 9.65
N SER A 182 1.88 -22.57 10.12
CA SER A 182 2.21 -22.33 11.53
C SER A 182 1.27 -21.33 12.22
N VAL A 183 0.58 -20.50 11.43
CA VAL A 183 -0.33 -19.45 11.89
C VAL A 183 -1.76 -19.78 11.46
N SER A 184 -2.51 -20.42 12.35
CA SER A 184 -3.90 -20.80 12.08
C SER A 184 -4.80 -19.60 11.78
N GLY A 185 -5.64 -19.73 10.75
CA GLY A 185 -6.63 -18.71 10.39
C GLY A 185 -6.05 -17.48 9.70
N LEU A 186 -4.83 -17.58 9.13
CA LEU A 186 -4.18 -16.49 8.38
C LEU A 186 -5.09 -15.98 7.25
N VAL A 187 -5.32 -14.68 7.23
CA VAL A 187 -6.07 -13.99 6.19
C VAL A 187 -5.09 -13.25 5.28
N PHE A 188 -5.12 -13.56 3.99
CA PHE A 188 -4.30 -12.90 3.00
C PHE A 188 -5.01 -11.64 2.46
N TRP A 189 -4.39 -10.47 2.60
CA TRP A 189 -4.89 -9.20 2.08
C TRP A 189 -4.11 -8.77 0.85
N THR A 190 -4.84 -8.48 -0.24
CA THR A 190 -4.25 -7.99 -1.49
C THR A 190 -5.05 -6.86 -2.12
N GLY A 191 -4.35 -6.02 -2.88
CA GLY A 191 -4.94 -5.05 -3.80
C GLY A 191 -5.01 -5.55 -5.24
N ASP A 192 -4.56 -6.77 -5.52
CA ASP A 192 -4.61 -7.37 -6.84
C ASP A 192 -5.98 -8.02 -7.11
N GLY A 193 -6.78 -7.30 -7.89
CA GLY A 193 -8.08 -7.77 -8.36
C GLY A 193 -8.00 -8.77 -9.51
N ALA A 194 -6.93 -8.73 -10.31
CA ALA A 194 -6.88 -9.35 -11.63
C ALA A 194 -6.28 -10.76 -11.60
N HIS A 195 -5.28 -11.02 -10.76
CA HIS A 195 -4.66 -12.35 -10.70
C HIS A 195 -5.06 -13.10 -9.44
N ILE A 196 -4.87 -12.52 -8.25
CA ILE A 196 -5.16 -13.20 -6.98
C ILE A 196 -6.65 -13.28 -6.71
N MET A 197 -7.36 -12.15 -6.67
CA MET A 197 -8.78 -12.14 -6.32
C MET A 197 -9.67 -12.82 -7.38
N GLN A 198 -9.31 -12.70 -8.66
CA GLN A 198 -9.99 -13.43 -9.74
C GLN A 198 -9.88 -14.95 -9.55
N ASN A 199 -8.77 -15.43 -8.98
CA ASN A 199 -8.51 -16.85 -8.72
C ASN A 199 -8.69 -17.25 -7.25
N ARG A 200 -9.43 -16.45 -6.46
CA ARG A 200 -9.56 -16.61 -5.00
C ARG A 200 -9.92 -18.03 -4.55
N ASP A 201 -10.89 -18.67 -5.19
CA ASP A 201 -11.36 -19.99 -4.78
C ASP A 201 -10.30 -21.08 -4.99
N MET A 202 -9.51 -20.97 -6.07
CA MET A 202 -8.36 -21.85 -6.32
C MET A 202 -7.30 -21.64 -5.25
N VAL A 203 -6.94 -20.38 -4.97
CA VAL A 203 -5.96 -20.02 -3.94
C VAL A 203 -6.37 -20.60 -2.58
N LEU A 204 -7.63 -20.41 -2.16
CA LEU A 204 -8.13 -20.93 -0.89
C LEU A 204 -8.13 -22.46 -0.83
N LYS A 205 -8.47 -23.14 -1.92
CA LYS A 205 -8.50 -24.60 -1.98
C LYS A 205 -7.11 -25.23 -1.86
N MET A 206 -6.09 -24.54 -2.37
CA MET A 206 -4.74 -25.07 -2.51
C MET A 206 -3.79 -24.65 -1.39
N THR A 207 -4.11 -23.58 -0.67
CA THR A 207 -3.26 -23.01 0.37
C THR A 207 -3.80 -23.32 1.77
N GLY A 208 -3.09 -22.84 2.80
CA GLY A 208 -3.48 -23.00 4.21
C GLY A 208 -4.29 -21.84 4.74
N PHE A 209 -4.76 -20.93 3.87
CA PHE A 209 -5.40 -19.69 4.26
C PHE A 209 -6.75 -19.93 4.93
N GLY A 210 -7.06 -19.11 5.94
CA GLY A 210 -8.41 -18.99 6.47
C GLY A 210 -9.31 -18.19 5.55
N ASP A 211 -8.77 -17.17 4.88
CA ASP A 211 -9.49 -16.29 3.95
C ASP A 211 -8.52 -15.53 3.04
N VAL A 212 -9.03 -15.02 1.92
CA VAL A 212 -8.34 -14.10 0.99
C VAL A 212 -9.27 -12.90 0.77
N ARG A 213 -8.78 -11.69 1.03
CA ARG A 213 -9.57 -10.46 1.04
C ARG A 213 -8.98 -9.37 0.16
N TYR A 214 -9.89 -8.59 -0.42
CA TYR A 214 -9.57 -7.53 -1.35
C TYR A 214 -9.64 -6.15 -0.68
N LEU A 215 -8.63 -5.31 -0.92
CA LEU A 215 -8.64 -3.92 -0.43
C LEU A 215 -9.82 -3.10 -0.97
N GLY A 216 -10.37 -3.44 -2.14
CA GLY A 216 -11.56 -2.78 -2.69
C GLY A 216 -12.86 -3.05 -1.95
N ASP A 217 -12.90 -4.06 -1.09
CA ASP A 217 -14.09 -4.38 -0.27
C ASP A 217 -14.09 -3.61 1.06
N VAL A 218 -13.01 -2.89 1.38
CA VAL A 218 -12.91 -2.09 2.60
C VAL A 218 -13.70 -0.79 2.41
N SER A 219 -14.79 -0.64 3.15
CA SER A 219 -15.53 0.63 3.22
C SER A 219 -14.66 1.70 3.89
N THR A 220 -14.20 2.70 3.13
CA THR A 220 -13.39 3.84 3.62
C THR A 220 -14.17 5.13 3.68
#